data_AF-A0AA36DHC1-F1
#
_entry.id   AF-A0AA36DHC1-F1
#
_cell.length_a   1.000
_cell.length_b   1.000
_cell.length_c   1.000
_cell.angle_alpha   90.00
_cell.angle_beta   90.00
_cell.angle_gamma   90.00
#
_symmetry.space_group_name_H-M   'P 1'
#
loop_
_entity.id
_entity.type
_entity.pdbx_description
1 polymer ?
#
loop_
_entity_poly.entity_id
_entity_poly.type
_entity_poly.pdbx_seq_one_letter_code
_entity_poly.pdbx_strand_id
1 'polypeptide(L)'
;MRAFKSDEACFRPGMHKTNTLDVPTAELSRQMSLGDPSPVSDHSPSPRHVSLLTLTLKQKKSLKSSFNNLNSGGQFLRIIEQVFRRMESKFPDIRSIFLTTAFVNSLSRERESPPLVKTEHDHCKCLVGMFERIVDNLDDMDKEVSLLRLYGEKHAQMRDSGFTGTMIETFGELAIGVIGAQEAVKYNHDCVKAWRLLLAYITDEMKVGFDRSMKIIDRRNSQAQSSQDSFGECPYQHKF
;
A
#
# COMPACT_ATOMS: atom_id res chain seq x y z
N MET A 1 45.11 0.30 56.38
CA MET A 1 44.18 0.05 55.25
C MET A 1 44.18 1.26 54.34
N ARG A 2 44.60 1.10 53.08
CA ARG A 2 44.51 2.15 52.04
C ARG A 2 43.14 2.06 51.37
N ALA A 3 42.48 3.21 51.17
CA ALA A 3 41.38 3.33 50.23
C ALA A 3 41.53 4.65 49.45
N PHE A 4 41.25 4.53 48.16
CA PHE A 4 41.70 5.39 47.06
C PHE A 4 40.98 6.73 46.99
N LYS A 5 41.74 7.72 46.50
CA LYS A 5 41.32 9.05 46.04
C LYS A 5 41.24 8.99 44.50
N SER A 6 40.28 9.72 43.90
CA SER A 6 40.55 10.69 42.82
C SER A 6 39.26 11.29 42.24
N ASP A 7 39.17 12.61 42.39
CA ASP A 7 38.41 13.56 41.58
C ASP A 7 38.81 13.49 40.09
N GLU A 8 37.89 13.82 39.18
CA GLU A 8 38.06 14.98 38.30
C GLU A 8 36.77 15.32 37.54
N ALA A 9 36.43 16.61 37.54
CA ALA A 9 35.39 17.23 36.74
C ALA A 9 35.95 17.60 35.36
N CYS A 10 35.12 17.56 34.31
CA CYS A 10 35.38 18.33 33.09
C CYS A 10 34.09 18.84 32.46
N PHE A 11 34.11 20.12 32.12
CA PHE A 11 33.05 20.94 31.52
C PHE A 11 33.43 21.27 30.06
N ARG A 12 32.42 21.62 29.25
CA ARG A 12 32.40 22.33 27.92
C ARG A 12 32.06 21.47 26.68
N PRO A 13 31.64 22.09 25.55
CA PRO A 13 30.77 23.26 25.33
C PRO A 13 29.70 23.04 24.23
N GLY A 14 28.76 23.99 24.06
CA GLY A 14 27.75 23.98 23.00
C GLY A 14 28.23 24.46 21.61
N MET A 15 27.51 24.05 20.55
CA MET A 15 27.60 24.61 19.20
C MET A 15 26.22 24.56 18.51
N HIS A 16 25.74 25.70 18.01
CA HIS A 16 24.72 25.81 16.96
C HIS A 16 25.41 25.90 15.59
N LYS A 17 24.86 25.25 14.54
CA LYS A 17 24.52 25.83 13.21
C LYS A 17 24.13 24.77 12.16
N THR A 18 23.00 25.02 11.51
CA THR A 18 22.58 24.81 10.09
C THR A 18 23.30 23.78 9.21
N ASN A 19 22.53 22.95 8.49
CA ASN A 19 22.67 22.80 7.03
C ASN A 19 21.45 22.14 6.37
N THR A 20 20.96 22.83 5.35
CA THR A 20 20.08 22.42 4.25
C THR A 20 20.74 21.29 3.45
N LEU A 21 19.99 20.26 3.04
CA LEU A 21 20.41 19.33 1.99
C LEU A 21 19.25 19.08 1.02
N ASP A 22 19.38 19.72 -0.14
CA ASP A 22 18.76 19.38 -1.41
C ASP A 22 18.95 17.90 -1.74
N VAL A 23 17.89 17.24 -2.22
CA VAL A 23 17.98 15.93 -2.87
C VAL A 23 17.53 16.09 -4.33
N PRO A 24 18.39 15.80 -5.32
CA PRO A 24 18.05 15.94 -6.73
C PRO A 24 16.98 14.93 -7.16
N THR A 25 15.89 15.43 -7.73
CA THR A 25 14.92 14.64 -8.49
C THR A 25 15.35 14.66 -9.95
N ALA A 26 15.93 13.57 -10.47
CA ALA A 26 16.19 13.45 -11.89
C ALA A 26 16.05 12.00 -12.40
N GLU A 27 15.12 11.88 -13.35
CA GLU A 27 15.08 10.96 -14.50
C GLU A 27 15.37 9.48 -14.32
N LEU A 28 14.29 8.67 -14.32
CA LEU A 28 14.27 7.35 -14.94
C LEU A 28 12.91 7.14 -15.62
N SER A 29 12.64 7.91 -16.67
CA SER A 29 11.45 7.73 -17.52
C SER A 29 11.78 8.00 -18.98
N ARG A 30 12.81 7.34 -19.50
CA ARG A 30 13.04 7.22 -20.94
C ARG A 30 13.74 5.91 -21.22
N GLN A 31 12.95 4.92 -21.63
CA GLN A 31 13.19 4.11 -22.83
C GLN A 31 12.21 2.94 -22.81
N MET A 32 11.22 2.99 -23.71
CA MET A 32 10.70 1.88 -24.53
C MET A 32 9.55 2.47 -25.35
N SER A 33 9.89 3.17 -26.43
CA SER A 33 8.94 3.61 -27.45
C SER A 33 9.58 3.45 -28.82
N LEU A 34 9.13 2.44 -29.56
CA LEU A 34 9.13 2.39 -31.01
C LEU A 34 7.80 1.70 -31.41
N GLY A 35 6.88 2.44 -32.03
CA GLY A 35 5.60 1.98 -32.59
C GLY A 35 5.76 1.28 -33.95
N ASP A 36 4.77 0.98 -34.78
CA ASP A 36 3.28 0.97 -34.85
C ASP A 36 2.97 0.20 -36.19
N PRO A 37 1.76 0.13 -36.82
CA PRO A 37 0.38 -0.05 -36.38
C PRO A 37 -0.33 -1.25 -37.07
N SER A 38 -1.49 -1.70 -36.58
CA SER A 38 -2.64 -2.14 -37.43
C SER A 38 -3.93 -2.27 -36.61
N PRO A 39 -5.11 -1.95 -37.19
CA PRO A 39 -6.35 -1.77 -36.45
C PRO A 39 -7.15 -3.07 -36.43
N VAL A 40 -7.35 -3.64 -35.24
CA VAL A 40 -8.40 -4.64 -35.05
C VAL A 40 -9.32 -4.11 -33.96
N SER A 41 -10.54 -3.80 -34.37
CA SER A 41 -11.63 -3.36 -33.52
C SER A 41 -11.99 -4.46 -32.53
N ASP A 42 -11.53 -4.33 -31.29
CA ASP A 42 -11.97 -5.19 -30.21
C ASP A 42 -12.76 -4.36 -29.20
N HIS A 43 -14.09 -4.52 -29.22
CA HIS A 43 -15.00 -3.96 -28.24
C HIS A 43 -14.83 -4.71 -26.91
N SER A 44 -13.74 -4.42 -26.21
CA SER A 44 -13.63 -4.75 -24.79
C SER A 44 -14.33 -3.66 -23.97
N PRO A 45 -15.15 -4.01 -22.96
CA PRO A 45 -15.72 -3.01 -22.08
C PRO A 45 -14.56 -2.34 -21.34
N SER A 46 -14.34 -1.06 -21.65
CA SER A 46 -13.44 -0.19 -20.91
C SER A 46 -13.72 -0.35 -19.41
N PRO A 47 -12.71 -0.58 -18.55
CA PRO A 47 -12.92 -0.54 -17.11
C PRO A 47 -13.21 0.91 -16.75
N ARG A 48 -14.50 1.26 -16.77
CA ARG A 48 -15.00 2.42 -16.06
C ARG A 48 -14.60 2.23 -14.61
N HIS A 49 -13.81 3.16 -14.08
CA HIS A 49 -13.97 3.80 -12.77
C HIS A 49 -12.64 4.46 -12.39
N VAL A 50 -12.41 5.66 -12.92
CA VAL A 50 -11.67 6.66 -12.13
C VAL A 50 -12.71 7.20 -11.17
N SER A 51 -12.78 6.62 -9.98
CA SER A 51 -13.65 7.13 -8.91
C SER A 51 -13.04 8.45 -8.45
N LEU A 52 -13.39 9.59 -9.05
CA LEU A 52 -12.90 10.87 -8.55
C LEU A 52 -13.43 11.10 -7.14
N LEU A 53 -12.54 11.21 -6.16
CA LEU A 53 -12.90 11.55 -4.78
C LEU A 53 -13.52 12.95 -4.75
N THR A 54 -14.84 13.00 -4.81
CA THR A 54 -15.59 14.26 -4.85
C THR A 54 -16.15 14.55 -3.47
N LEU A 55 -15.43 15.38 -2.71
CA LEU A 55 -15.85 15.85 -1.39
C LEU A 55 -16.19 17.34 -1.45
N THR A 56 -17.36 17.71 -0.91
CA THR A 56 -17.69 19.12 -0.67
C THR A 56 -16.74 19.75 0.35
N LEU A 57 -16.62 21.08 0.35
CA LEU A 57 -15.79 21.80 1.34
C LEU A 57 -16.18 21.45 2.79
N LYS A 58 -17.48 21.28 3.06
CA LYS A 58 -17.98 20.89 4.39
C LYS A 58 -17.54 19.48 4.78
N GLN A 59 -17.61 18.53 3.84
CA GLN A 59 -17.14 17.15 4.03
C GLN A 59 -15.62 17.10 4.23
N LYS A 60 -14.83 17.85 3.45
CA LYS A 60 -13.37 17.95 3.63
C LYS A 60 -13.00 18.46 5.02
N LYS A 61 -13.66 19.54 5.49
CA LYS A 61 -13.44 20.09 6.84
C LYS A 61 -13.82 19.08 7.94
N SER A 62 -14.97 18.43 7.80
CA SER A 62 -15.44 17.43 8.75
C SER A 62 -14.52 16.20 8.78
N LEU A 63 -14.03 15.75 7.63
CA LEU A 63 -13.08 14.65 7.50
C LEU A 63 -11.76 14.98 8.22
N LYS A 64 -11.12 16.13 7.87
CA LYS A 64 -9.89 16.60 8.52
C LYS A 64 -10.04 16.70 10.04
N SER A 65 -11.13 17.34 10.52
CA SER A 65 -11.38 17.47 11.96
C SER A 65 -11.57 16.13 12.66
N SER A 66 -12.38 15.23 12.08
CA SER A 66 -12.61 13.90 12.65
C SER A 66 -11.34 13.05 12.66
N PHE A 67 -10.53 13.12 11.59
CA PHE A 67 -9.26 12.40 11.51
C PHE A 67 -8.29 12.86 12.59
N ASN A 68 -8.14 14.18 12.80
CA ASN A 68 -7.27 14.71 13.85
C ASN A 68 -7.70 14.26 15.25
N ASN A 69 -9.01 14.23 15.51
CA ASN A 69 -9.55 13.69 16.76
C ASN A 69 -9.21 12.19 16.92
N LEU A 70 -9.39 11.40 15.87
CA LEU A 70 -9.08 9.97 15.89
C LEU A 70 -7.57 9.70 15.95
N ASN A 71 -6.73 10.52 15.34
CA ASN A 71 -5.28 10.30 15.29
C ASN A 71 -4.55 10.80 16.54
N SER A 72 -5.25 11.53 17.41
CA SER A 72 -4.71 12.01 18.68
C SER A 72 -4.32 10.85 19.60
N GLY A 73 -3.09 10.89 20.12
CA GLY A 73 -2.60 9.92 21.10
C GLY A 73 -2.52 8.46 20.61
N GLY A 74 -2.41 8.24 19.28
CA GLY A 74 -2.32 6.90 18.69
C GLY A 74 -3.63 6.11 18.64
N GLN A 75 -4.78 6.78 18.86
CA GLN A 75 -6.09 6.13 18.80
C GLN A 75 -6.38 5.56 17.39
N PHE A 76 -5.97 6.25 16.33
CA PHE A 76 -6.21 5.81 14.96
C PHE A 76 -5.45 4.51 14.64
N LEU A 77 -4.22 4.36 15.15
CA LEU A 77 -3.49 3.09 15.04
C LEU A 77 -4.29 1.93 15.64
N ARG A 78 -4.86 2.11 16.84
CA ARG A 78 -5.69 1.09 17.52
C ARG A 78 -6.97 0.75 16.75
N ILE A 79 -7.53 1.74 16.05
CA ILE A 79 -8.68 1.58 15.16
C ILE A 79 -8.28 0.73 13.94
N ILE A 80 -7.15 1.01 13.31
CA ILE A 80 -6.64 0.20 12.19
C ILE A 80 -6.32 -1.23 12.65
N GLU A 81 -5.69 -1.42 13.81
CA GLU A 81 -5.50 -2.75 14.41
C GLU A 81 -6.84 -3.47 14.67
N GLN A 82 -7.90 -2.73 15.03
CA GLN A 82 -9.25 -3.32 15.16
C GLN A 82 -9.81 -3.79 13.82
N VAL A 83 -9.53 -3.07 12.71
CA VAL A 83 -9.87 -3.53 11.36
C VAL A 83 -9.14 -4.83 11.05
N PHE A 84 -7.83 -4.92 11.34
CA PHE A 84 -7.06 -6.14 11.11
C PHE A 84 -7.52 -7.33 11.96
N ARG A 85 -7.86 -7.14 13.24
CA ARG A 85 -8.49 -8.20 14.06
C ARG A 85 -9.78 -8.76 13.43
N ARG A 86 -10.58 -7.90 12.76
CA ARG A 86 -11.77 -8.34 12.02
C ARG A 86 -11.41 -9.02 10.69
N MET A 87 -10.34 -8.58 10.03
CA MET A 87 -9.78 -9.26 8.85
C MET A 87 -9.33 -10.68 9.19
N GLU A 88 -8.59 -10.88 10.29
CA GLU A 88 -8.16 -12.21 10.76
C GLU A 88 -9.34 -13.15 11.01
N SER A 89 -10.47 -12.63 11.46
CA SER A 89 -11.68 -13.43 11.66
C SER A 89 -12.30 -13.92 10.34
N LYS A 90 -12.13 -13.16 9.24
CA LYS A 90 -12.57 -13.54 7.89
C LYS A 90 -11.51 -14.33 7.11
N PHE A 91 -10.23 -14.09 7.40
CA PHE A 91 -9.07 -14.70 6.75
C PHE A 91 -8.06 -15.16 7.82
N PRO A 92 -8.26 -16.36 8.41
CA PRO A 92 -7.40 -16.87 9.48
C PRO A 92 -5.91 -16.94 9.12
N ASP A 93 -5.63 -17.14 7.83
CA ASP A 93 -4.27 -17.27 7.29
C ASP A 93 -3.61 -15.94 6.94
N ILE A 94 -4.25 -14.79 7.17
CA ILE A 94 -3.68 -13.47 6.83
C ILE A 94 -2.32 -13.23 7.51
N ARG A 95 -2.11 -13.78 8.71
CA ARG A 95 -0.81 -13.73 9.42
C ARG A 95 0.30 -14.45 8.67
N SER A 96 -0.02 -15.55 7.97
CA SER A 96 0.95 -16.32 7.20
C SER A 96 1.47 -15.52 5.99
N ILE A 97 0.67 -14.61 5.45
CA ILE A 97 1.07 -13.69 4.36
C ILE A 97 2.19 -12.78 4.86
N PHE A 98 2.02 -12.15 6.03
CA PHE A 98 3.05 -11.28 6.62
C PHE A 98 4.36 -12.03 6.89
N LEU A 99 4.27 -13.24 7.42
CA LEU A 99 5.45 -14.08 7.70
C LEU A 99 6.17 -14.50 6.41
N THR A 100 5.42 -14.97 5.40
CA THR A 100 5.98 -15.39 4.10
C THR A 100 6.64 -14.22 3.40
N THR A 101 5.98 -13.06 3.36
CA THR A 101 6.54 -11.84 2.76
C THR A 101 7.79 -11.36 3.50
N ALA A 102 7.79 -11.37 4.84
CA ALA A 102 8.97 -11.03 5.62
C ALA A 102 10.15 -11.99 5.35
N PHE A 103 9.86 -13.29 5.20
CA PHE A 103 10.85 -14.30 4.85
C PHE A 103 11.41 -14.08 3.43
N VAL A 104 10.55 -13.94 2.42
CA VAL A 104 10.97 -13.66 1.03
C VAL A 104 11.83 -12.40 0.95
N ASN A 105 11.41 -11.32 1.62
CA ASN A 105 12.18 -10.09 1.66
C ASN A 105 13.53 -10.25 2.37
N SER A 106 13.65 -11.13 3.37
CA SER A 106 14.91 -11.43 4.04
C SER A 106 15.90 -12.22 3.16
N LEU A 107 15.38 -12.96 2.16
CA LEU A 107 16.19 -13.70 1.19
C LEU A 107 16.59 -12.85 -0.02
N SER A 108 15.90 -11.74 -0.28
CA SER A 108 16.24 -10.82 -1.36
C SER A 108 17.59 -10.13 -1.09
N ARG A 109 18.48 -10.14 -2.08
CA ARG A 109 19.79 -9.45 -2.01
C ARG A 109 19.67 -7.93 -2.18
N GLU A 110 18.57 -7.44 -2.73
CA GLU A 110 18.33 -6.02 -2.97
C GLU A 110 17.82 -5.34 -1.69
N ARG A 111 18.74 -4.71 -0.95
CA ARG A 111 18.42 -3.80 0.17
C ARG A 111 17.95 -2.45 -0.36
N GLU A 112 16.82 -2.42 -1.06
CA GLU A 112 16.16 -1.14 -1.32
C GLU A 112 15.13 -0.84 -0.24
N SER A 113 15.46 0.14 0.60
CA SER A 113 14.60 0.75 1.61
C SER A 113 13.32 1.30 0.96
N PRO A 114 12.14 0.87 1.42
CA PRO A 114 11.55 1.42 2.65
C PRO A 114 11.55 0.41 3.81
N PRO A 115 11.05 0.76 5.02
CA PRO A 115 11.02 -0.17 6.14
C PRO A 115 10.30 -1.44 5.71
N LEU A 116 11.00 -2.59 5.79
CA LEU A 116 10.37 -3.89 5.61
C LEU A 116 9.19 -3.95 6.57
N VAL A 117 7.97 -4.10 6.04
CA VAL A 117 6.81 -4.46 6.83
C VAL A 117 7.05 -5.89 7.33
N LYS A 118 7.47 -6.02 8.58
CA LYS A 118 7.80 -7.32 9.19
C LYS A 118 6.62 -7.94 9.91
N THR A 119 5.72 -7.09 10.39
CA THR A 119 4.58 -7.48 11.20
C THR A 119 3.31 -6.77 10.73
N GLU A 120 2.16 -7.33 11.09
CA GLU A 120 0.85 -6.68 10.92
C GLU A 120 0.82 -5.29 11.59
N HIS A 121 1.45 -5.16 12.76
CA HIS A 121 1.52 -3.89 13.48
C HIS A 121 2.33 -2.82 12.71
N ASP A 122 3.43 -3.21 12.05
CA ASP A 122 4.18 -2.30 11.17
C ASP A 122 3.32 -1.88 9.98
N HIS A 123 2.54 -2.80 9.42
CA HIS A 123 1.60 -2.49 8.33
C HIS A 123 0.50 -1.51 8.78
N CYS A 124 -0.01 -1.67 10.01
CA CYS A 124 -0.96 -0.72 10.59
C CYS A 124 -0.36 0.69 10.69
N LYS A 125 0.91 0.82 11.08
CA LYS A 125 1.60 2.13 11.08
C LYS A 125 1.75 2.72 9.68
N CYS A 126 2.09 1.89 8.68
CA CYS A 126 2.13 2.33 7.28
C CYS A 126 0.77 2.86 6.82
N LEU A 127 -0.33 2.20 7.21
CA LEU A 127 -1.68 2.68 6.90
C LEU A 127 -1.99 4.00 7.60
N VAL A 128 -1.64 4.18 8.88
CA VAL A 128 -1.80 5.47 9.55
C VAL A 128 -1.11 6.58 8.75
N GLY A 129 0.16 6.41 8.39
CA GLY A 129 0.91 7.39 7.59
C GLY A 129 0.37 7.58 6.16
N MET A 130 -0.30 6.57 5.60
CA MET A 130 -1.04 6.72 4.35
C MET A 130 -2.29 7.60 4.53
N PHE A 131 -3.10 7.36 5.56
CA PHE A 131 -4.27 8.19 5.85
C PHE A 131 -3.90 9.63 6.18
N GLU A 132 -2.81 9.86 6.94
CA GLU A 132 -2.30 11.21 7.23
C GLU A 132 -2.03 11.99 5.93
N ARG A 133 -1.22 11.41 5.03
CA ARG A 133 -0.89 12.05 3.75
C ARG A 133 -2.12 12.31 2.89
N ILE A 134 -3.03 11.35 2.79
CA ILE A 134 -4.25 11.50 1.99
C ILE A 134 -5.14 12.61 2.56
N VAL A 135 -5.34 12.65 3.88
CA VAL A 135 -6.19 13.65 4.53
C VAL A 135 -5.58 15.05 4.41
N ASP A 136 -4.25 15.18 4.46
CA ASP A 136 -3.56 16.45 4.26
C ASP A 136 -3.69 16.96 2.82
N ASN A 137 -3.69 16.05 1.83
CA ASN A 137 -3.68 16.36 0.40
C ASN A 137 -5.05 16.23 -0.31
N LEU A 138 -6.19 16.29 0.41
CA LEU A 138 -7.55 16.16 -0.19
C LEU A 138 -7.90 17.17 -1.30
N ASP A 139 -7.07 18.18 -1.52
CA ASP A 139 -7.24 19.18 -2.58
C ASP A 139 -6.42 18.85 -3.85
N ASP A 140 -5.38 18.02 -3.74
CA ASP A 140 -4.54 17.52 -4.85
C ASP A 140 -4.14 16.06 -4.58
N MET A 141 -4.89 15.14 -5.19
CA MET A 141 -4.76 13.70 -4.95
C MET A 141 -3.90 12.97 -5.99
N ASP A 142 -3.32 13.66 -6.98
CA ASP A 142 -2.67 12.99 -8.13
C ASP A 142 -1.51 12.09 -7.71
N LYS A 143 -0.70 12.57 -6.75
CA LYS A 143 0.40 11.80 -6.16
C LYS A 143 -0.12 10.63 -5.32
N GLU A 144 -1.15 10.89 -4.52
CA GLU A 144 -1.71 9.88 -3.62
C GLU A 144 -2.40 8.75 -4.38
N VAL A 145 -3.09 9.04 -5.49
CA VAL A 145 -3.64 8.02 -6.41
C VAL A 145 -2.55 7.11 -6.95
N SER A 146 -1.46 7.71 -7.42
CA SER A 146 -0.33 6.97 -7.98
C SER A 146 0.27 6.01 -6.95
N LEU A 147 0.38 6.47 -5.70
CA LEU A 147 0.84 5.67 -4.57
C LEU A 147 -0.15 4.57 -4.17
N LEU A 148 -1.44 4.86 -4.13
CA LEU A 148 -2.49 3.86 -3.84
C LEU A 148 -2.46 2.71 -4.84
N ARG A 149 -2.33 3.04 -6.15
CA ARG A 149 -2.17 2.03 -7.21
C ARG A 149 -0.89 1.23 -7.03
N LEU A 150 0.23 1.89 -6.74
CA LEU A 150 1.48 1.19 -6.44
C LEU A 150 1.34 0.24 -5.24
N TYR A 151 0.63 0.62 -4.18
CA TYR A 151 0.34 -0.28 -3.07
C TYR A 151 -0.48 -1.49 -3.52
N GLY A 152 -1.50 -1.29 -4.35
CA GLY A 152 -2.24 -2.38 -4.99
C GLY A 152 -1.34 -3.34 -5.78
N GLU A 153 -0.43 -2.80 -6.59
CA GLU A 153 0.54 -3.58 -7.38
C GLU A 153 1.47 -4.41 -6.49
N LYS A 154 1.96 -3.83 -5.38
CA LYS A 154 2.78 -4.54 -4.37
C LYS A 154 2.00 -5.65 -3.67
N HIS A 155 0.71 -5.45 -3.42
CA HIS A 155 -0.14 -6.50 -2.85
C HIS A 155 -0.40 -7.64 -3.83
N ALA A 156 -0.51 -7.38 -5.13
CA ALA A 156 -0.60 -8.43 -6.15
C ALA A 156 0.65 -9.31 -6.23
N GLN A 157 1.83 -8.76 -5.93
CA GLN A 157 3.08 -9.54 -5.85
C GLN A 157 3.08 -10.56 -4.70
N MET A 158 2.18 -10.40 -3.71
CA MET A 158 2.01 -11.34 -2.60
C MET A 158 0.97 -12.43 -2.88
N ARG A 159 0.50 -12.56 -4.13
CA ARG A 159 -0.43 -13.62 -4.55
C ARG A 159 0.05 -15.01 -4.15
N ASP A 160 1.33 -15.30 -4.36
CA ASP A 160 1.88 -16.63 -4.07
C ASP A 160 1.98 -16.90 -2.55
N SER A 161 1.94 -15.84 -1.73
CA SER A 161 1.76 -15.93 -0.28
C SER A 161 0.29 -16.11 0.14
N GLY A 162 -0.66 -16.06 -0.80
CA GLY A 162 -2.11 -16.20 -0.56
C GLY A 162 -2.91 -14.90 -0.55
N PHE A 163 -2.31 -13.75 -0.87
CA PHE A 163 -3.04 -12.48 -0.91
C PHE A 163 -3.98 -12.40 -2.12
N THR A 164 -5.21 -11.93 -1.92
CA THR A 164 -6.22 -11.81 -2.98
C THR A 164 -6.86 -10.42 -3.03
N GLY A 165 -7.40 -10.05 -4.19
CA GLY A 165 -8.11 -8.78 -4.35
C GLY A 165 -9.31 -8.64 -3.40
N THR A 166 -9.98 -9.73 -3.07
CA THR A 166 -11.09 -9.77 -2.10
C THR A 166 -10.67 -9.32 -0.70
N MET A 167 -9.40 -9.50 -0.31
CA MET A 167 -8.90 -8.99 0.97
C MET A 167 -8.87 -7.46 1.01
N ILE A 168 -8.59 -6.78 -0.13
CA ILE A 168 -8.63 -5.31 -0.22
C ILE A 168 -10.07 -4.81 -0.07
N GLU A 169 -11.02 -5.43 -0.77
CA GLU A 169 -12.44 -5.09 -0.70
C GLU A 169 -13.00 -5.30 0.72
N THR A 170 -12.66 -6.44 1.33
CA THR A 170 -13.07 -6.78 2.69
C THR A 170 -12.46 -5.82 3.72
N PHE A 171 -11.21 -5.39 3.52
CA PHE A 171 -10.59 -4.37 4.35
C PHE A 171 -11.39 -3.06 4.29
N GLY A 172 -11.78 -2.60 3.09
CA GLY A 172 -12.60 -1.40 2.91
C GLY A 172 -13.95 -1.48 3.63
N GLU A 173 -14.65 -2.59 3.45
CA GLU A 173 -15.94 -2.86 4.12
C GLU A 173 -15.80 -2.81 5.65
N LEU A 174 -14.79 -3.49 6.19
CA LEU A 174 -14.53 -3.52 7.63
C LEU A 174 -14.12 -2.15 8.16
N ALA A 175 -13.28 -1.42 7.41
CA ALA A 175 -12.85 -0.07 7.77
C ALA A 175 -14.03 0.91 7.85
N ILE A 176 -14.98 0.83 6.91
CA ILE A 176 -16.22 1.63 6.96
C ILE A 176 -16.99 1.34 8.26
N GLY A 177 -17.13 0.06 8.63
CA GLY A 177 -17.81 -0.34 9.85
C GLY A 177 -17.08 0.08 11.14
N VAL A 178 -15.76 -0.07 11.20
CA VAL A 178 -14.96 0.28 12.40
C VAL A 178 -14.85 1.79 12.57
N ILE A 179 -14.46 2.52 11.52
CA ILE A 179 -14.25 3.98 11.58
C ILE A 179 -15.60 4.69 11.71
N GLY A 180 -16.62 4.24 10.98
CA GLY A 180 -17.96 4.82 11.04
C GLY A 180 -18.64 4.69 12.40
N ALA A 181 -18.22 3.74 13.24
CA ALA A 181 -18.75 3.56 14.59
C ALA A 181 -18.09 4.47 15.65
N GLN A 182 -16.99 5.14 15.31
CA GLN A 182 -16.28 6.02 16.25
C GLN A 182 -17.10 7.26 16.57
N GLU A 183 -17.04 7.75 17.81
CA GLU A 183 -17.84 8.89 18.27
C GLU A 183 -17.56 10.17 17.48
N ALA A 184 -16.31 10.37 17.07
CA ALA A 184 -15.89 11.48 16.21
C ALA A 184 -16.51 11.44 14.80
N VAL A 185 -17.14 10.32 14.40
CA VAL A 185 -17.69 10.09 13.06
C VAL A 185 -19.21 9.87 13.11
N LYS A 186 -19.70 8.92 13.92
CA LYS A 186 -21.07 8.35 13.84
C LYS A 186 -22.21 9.37 13.91
N TYR A 187 -22.02 10.49 14.61
CA TYR A 187 -23.08 11.48 14.86
C TYR A 187 -23.13 12.62 13.83
N ASN A 188 -22.17 12.69 12.91
CA ASN A 188 -22.14 13.72 11.85
C ASN A 188 -22.32 13.07 10.49
N HIS A 189 -23.50 13.24 9.88
CA HIS A 189 -23.83 12.64 8.57
C HIS A 189 -22.85 13.04 7.45
N ASP A 190 -22.36 14.27 7.43
CA ASP A 190 -21.38 14.72 6.43
C ASP A 190 -20.02 14.06 6.65
N CYS A 191 -19.63 13.87 7.91
CA CYS A 191 -18.42 13.14 8.29
C CYS A 191 -18.52 11.66 7.90
N VAL A 192 -19.63 10.99 8.24
CA VAL A 192 -19.89 9.58 7.85
C VAL A 192 -19.81 9.42 6.32
N LYS A 193 -20.47 10.31 5.57
CA LYS A 193 -20.42 10.29 4.10
C LYS A 193 -18.99 10.51 3.59
N ALA A 194 -18.25 11.47 4.14
CA ALA A 194 -16.88 11.76 3.74
C ALA A 194 -15.95 10.55 3.96
N TRP A 195 -16.05 9.89 5.13
CA TRP A 195 -15.29 8.68 5.42
C TRP A 195 -15.63 7.52 4.49
N ARG A 196 -16.92 7.30 4.19
CA ARG A 196 -17.34 6.26 3.24
C ARG A 196 -16.76 6.51 1.84
N LEU A 197 -16.86 7.75 1.35
CA LEU A 197 -16.31 8.12 0.04
C LEU A 197 -14.79 7.97 -0.01
N LEU A 198 -14.09 8.41 1.05
CA LEU A 198 -12.64 8.28 1.15
C LEU A 198 -12.22 6.80 1.15
N LEU A 199 -12.87 5.96 1.96
CA LEU A 199 -12.51 4.55 2.08
C LEU A 199 -12.79 3.79 0.78
N ALA A 200 -13.96 4.03 0.16
CA ALA A 200 -14.28 3.47 -1.15
C ALA A 200 -13.23 3.87 -2.20
N TYR A 201 -12.85 5.15 -2.22
CA TYR A 201 -11.82 5.64 -3.13
C TYR A 201 -10.45 4.98 -2.91
N ILE A 202 -10.00 4.88 -1.67
CA ILE A 202 -8.73 4.21 -1.32
C ILE A 202 -8.76 2.76 -1.81
N THR A 203 -9.84 2.02 -1.52
CA THR A 203 -9.94 0.62 -1.93
C THR A 203 -10.07 0.43 -3.43
N ASP A 204 -10.80 1.31 -4.11
CA ASP A 204 -10.97 1.28 -5.56
C ASP A 204 -9.62 1.50 -6.26
N GLU A 205 -8.85 2.52 -5.86
CA GLU A 205 -7.56 2.82 -6.48
C GLU A 205 -6.50 1.75 -6.17
N MET A 206 -6.53 1.17 -4.97
CA MET A 206 -5.72 -0.02 -4.67
C MET A 206 -6.12 -1.21 -5.54
N LYS A 207 -7.43 -1.43 -5.77
CA LYS A 207 -7.93 -2.50 -6.64
C LYS A 207 -7.52 -2.31 -8.09
N VAL A 208 -7.54 -1.08 -8.60
CA VAL A 208 -7.04 -0.75 -9.94
C VAL A 208 -5.57 -1.17 -10.11
N GLY A 209 -4.72 -0.82 -9.16
CA GLY A 209 -3.31 -1.23 -9.17
C GLY A 209 -3.13 -2.75 -9.07
N PHE A 210 -3.87 -3.38 -8.15
CA PHE A 210 -3.86 -4.83 -7.97
C PHE A 210 -4.24 -5.58 -9.26
N ASP A 211 -5.38 -5.23 -9.86
CA ASP A 211 -5.92 -5.91 -11.04
C ASP A 211 -5.02 -5.71 -12.27
N ARG A 212 -4.40 -4.53 -12.38
CA ARG A 212 -3.41 -4.25 -13.43
C ARG A 212 -2.19 -5.16 -13.28
N SER A 213 -1.63 -5.27 -12.08
CA SER A 213 -0.47 -6.10 -11.81
C SER A 213 -0.76 -7.59 -12.01
N MET A 214 -1.92 -8.06 -11.55
CA MET A 214 -2.38 -9.44 -11.77
C MET A 214 -2.43 -9.81 -13.26
N LYS A 215 -3.00 -8.94 -14.11
CA LYS A 215 -3.03 -9.17 -15.56
C LYS A 215 -1.63 -9.29 -16.17
N ILE A 216 -0.66 -8.54 -15.66
CA ILE A 216 0.74 -8.60 -16.12
C ILE A 216 1.38 -9.92 -15.68
N ILE A 217 1.19 -10.32 -14.42
CA ILE A 217 1.68 -11.59 -13.87
C ILE A 217 1.12 -12.77 -14.66
N ASP A 218 -0.18 -12.80 -14.91
CA ASP A 218 -0.85 -13.88 -15.63
C ASP A 218 -0.31 -14.01 -17.07
N ARG A 219 -0.17 -12.89 -17.80
CA ARG A 219 0.41 -12.89 -19.15
C ARG A 219 1.84 -13.44 -19.17
N ARG A 220 2.66 -13.05 -18.20
CA ARG A 220 4.05 -13.53 -18.08
C ARG A 220 4.09 -15.03 -17.83
N ASN A 221 3.20 -15.55 -16.98
CA ASN A 221 3.12 -16.98 -16.70
C ASN A 221 2.67 -17.78 -17.93
N SER A 222 1.68 -17.28 -18.69
CA SER A 222 1.24 -17.94 -19.93
C SER A 222 2.34 -17.99 -21.00
N GLN A 223 3.15 -16.93 -21.14
CA GLN A 223 4.29 -16.90 -22.06
C GLN A 223 5.42 -17.85 -21.65
N ALA A 224 5.64 -18.03 -20.34
CA ALA A 224 6.62 -18.98 -19.82
C ALA A 224 6.20 -20.44 -20.11
N GLN A 225 4.91 -20.75 -19.99
CA GLN A 225 4.37 -22.09 -20.28
C GLN A 225 4.43 -22.43 -21.77
N SER A 226 4.03 -21.51 -22.66
CA SER A 226 4.09 -21.75 -24.12
C SER A 226 5.50 -21.97 -24.65
N SER A 227 6.51 -21.41 -23.97
CA SER A 227 7.93 -21.58 -24.33
C SER A 227 8.51 -22.91 -23.85
N GLN A 228 7.89 -23.56 -22.85
CA GLN A 228 8.30 -24.88 -22.37
C GLN A 228 7.70 -26.01 -23.23
N ASP A 229 6.46 -25.85 -23.70
CA ASP A 229 5.81 -26.84 -24.56
C ASP A 229 6.43 -26.92 -25.97
N SER A 230 7.07 -25.84 -26.45
CA SER A 230 7.74 -25.82 -27.76
C SER A 230 9.08 -26.59 -27.81
N PHE A 231 9.59 -27.10 -26.68
CA PHE A 231 10.80 -27.94 -26.63
C PHE A 231 10.50 -29.43 -26.39
N GLY A 232 9.23 -29.85 -26.42
CA GLY A 232 8.78 -31.20 -26.07
C GLY A 232 8.60 -32.22 -27.21
N GLU A 233 8.69 -31.84 -28.48
CA GLU A 233 8.58 -32.81 -29.59
C GLU A 233 9.95 -33.28 -30.06
N CYS A 234 10.43 -34.38 -29.48
CA CYS A 234 11.54 -35.16 -30.02
C CYS A 234 10.96 -36.21 -30.97
N PRO A 235 11.16 -36.13 -32.30
CA PRO A 235 10.67 -37.16 -33.20
C PRO A 235 11.57 -38.39 -33.10
N TYR A 236 11.13 -39.40 -32.34
CA TYR A 236 11.65 -40.76 -32.47
C TYR A 236 11.39 -41.26 -33.90
N GLN A 237 12.38 -41.18 -34.77
CA GLN A 237 12.39 -41.97 -36.00
C GLN A 237 12.90 -43.38 -35.68
N HIS A 238 11.97 -44.31 -35.50
CA HIS A 238 12.22 -45.72 -35.71
C HIS A 238 12.21 -46.00 -37.21
N LYS A 239 13.36 -46.34 -37.79
CA LYS A 239 13.43 -47.23 -38.95
C LYS A 239 14.64 -48.16 -38.80
N PHE A 240 14.36 -49.41 -39.17
CA PHE A 240 15.17 -50.62 -39.14
C PHE A 240 16.53 -50.47 -39.84
#